data_AF-A0A0K0HDY5-F1
#
_entry.id   AF-A0A0K0HDY5-F1
#
_cell.length_a   1.000
_cell.length_b   1.000
_cell.length_c   1.000
_cell.angle_alpha   90.00
_cell.angle_beta   90.00
_cell.angle_gamma   90.00
#
_symmetry.space_group_name_H-M   'P 1'
#
loop_
_entity.id
_entity.type
_entity.pdbx_description
1 polymer ?
#
loop_
_entity_poly.entity_id
_entity_poly.type
_entity_poly.pdbx_seq_one_letter_code
_entity_poly.pdbx_strand_id
1 'polypeptide(L)'
;MKSFSLLTSCWLPVRFKDGSMGKMAPVDLADENVVDIAATRADLQGAAWQFLLGVLQCSIAPKNSARWEDIWEDGLTEPMLREALAPLEHAFQFGAETPSFMQDFEPLTGEKVSIASLLPETPGAQTTKFNKDHFVKRGVTERFCPHCAALALFSLQLNAPSGGKGYRTGLRGGGPMTTLIELQMYQGERQTPLWRKLWLNVMPQDAADLPLPAACDASVFPWLAATRTSEQASAITTPEHVNKLQAYWGMPRRIRLDFTTTQSGACDICGTNSDDLLSVMTVKNYGVNYDGWRHPLTPYRLPVKEGSGFFSVKPQPGGLIWRDWLGLSQENQTEANKEYPAQVVKVFNARRLKGVKAGLWGFGADFDNMKIRCWYEHHFPLLMTEGLMPDLRKATQTAARLLSLLRSALKEAWFANAKDARGDFSFIDIDFWNLTQGDFLNLIRDLENGGEPDELLTKWRRELWLFTRRYFDDRVFTNPYESNDLKRIMTARKKYFTTSAEKQSAKAARAKKQEAAE
;
A
#
# COMPACT_ATOMS: atom_id res chain seq x y z
N MET A 1 -22.69 2.05 26.65
CA MET A 1 -21.27 1.63 26.63
C MET A 1 -20.37 2.56 27.46
N LYS A 2 -19.42 2.02 28.24
CA LYS A 2 -18.32 2.79 28.87
C LYS A 2 -17.17 3.01 27.88
N SER A 3 -16.54 4.18 27.91
CA SER A 3 -15.32 4.45 27.15
C SER A 3 -14.20 3.50 27.57
N PHE A 4 -13.29 3.16 26.66
CA PHE A 4 -12.10 2.36 26.93
C PHE A 4 -10.87 2.95 26.24
N SER A 5 -9.69 2.68 26.78
CA SER A 5 -8.43 3.11 26.15
C SER A 5 -7.96 2.10 25.12
N LEU A 6 -7.55 2.63 23.96
CA LEU A 6 -6.89 1.87 22.90
C LEU A 6 -5.41 1.55 23.21
N LEU A 7 -4.82 2.03 24.31
CA LEU A 7 -3.46 1.66 24.70
C LEU A 7 -3.42 0.56 25.76
N THR A 8 -4.39 0.54 26.69
CA THR A 8 -4.40 -0.37 27.85
C THR A 8 -5.42 -1.49 27.75
N SER A 9 -6.46 -1.37 26.90
CA SER A 9 -7.45 -2.44 26.72
C SER A 9 -6.97 -3.48 25.70
N CYS A 10 -7.24 -4.76 25.93
CA CYS A 10 -6.92 -5.81 24.95
C CYS A 10 -7.90 -5.77 23.77
N TRP A 11 -7.53 -5.09 22.69
CA TRP A 11 -8.44 -4.84 21.56
C TRP A 11 -7.92 -5.26 20.19
N LEU A 12 -6.61 -5.23 19.96
CA LEU A 12 -6.00 -5.59 18.69
C LEU A 12 -5.97 -7.11 18.52
N PRO A 13 -6.46 -7.67 17.41
CA PRO A 13 -6.39 -9.11 17.18
C PRO A 13 -4.95 -9.53 16.88
N VAL A 14 -4.48 -10.57 17.55
CA VAL A 14 -3.11 -11.07 17.43
C VAL A 14 -3.06 -12.58 17.26
N ARG A 15 -1.95 -13.05 16.72
CA ARG A 15 -1.57 -14.46 16.66
C ARG A 15 -0.34 -14.70 17.53
N PHE A 16 -0.35 -15.80 18.27
CA PHE A 16 0.75 -16.24 19.13
C PHE A 16 1.66 -17.26 18.42
N LYS A 17 2.83 -17.55 19.00
CA LYS A 17 3.81 -18.53 18.49
C LYS A 17 3.20 -19.92 18.30
N ASP A 18 2.30 -20.34 19.19
CA ASP A 18 1.59 -21.63 19.12
C ASP A 18 0.50 -21.68 18.03
N GLY A 19 0.26 -20.57 17.34
CA GLY A 19 -0.76 -20.44 16.29
C GLY A 19 -2.14 -20.06 16.82
N SER A 20 -2.34 -19.99 18.14
CA SER A 20 -3.58 -19.50 18.73
C SER A 20 -3.79 -18.01 18.45
N MET A 21 -5.04 -17.59 18.55
CA MET A 21 -5.49 -16.24 18.24
C MET A 21 -6.06 -15.61 19.51
N GLY A 22 -5.80 -14.32 19.71
CA GLY A 22 -6.32 -13.58 20.86
C GLY A 22 -6.36 -12.09 20.62
N LYS A 23 -6.35 -11.32 21.72
CA LYS A 23 -6.27 -9.87 21.69
C LYS A 23 -5.13 -9.37 22.55
N MET A 24 -4.56 -8.24 22.17
CA MET A 24 -3.46 -7.59 22.87
C MET A 24 -3.76 -6.10 23.04
N ALA A 25 -3.29 -5.50 24.13
CA ALA A 25 -3.21 -4.05 24.30
C ALA A 25 -1.83 -3.54 23.85
N PRO A 26 -1.70 -2.33 23.27
CA PRO A 26 -0.40 -1.77 22.93
C PRO A 26 0.63 -1.73 24.07
N VAL A 27 0.20 -1.57 25.33
CA VAL A 27 1.11 -1.65 26.51
C VAL A 27 1.74 -3.02 26.71
N ASP A 28 1.14 -4.08 26.16
CA ASP A 28 1.62 -5.46 26.29
C ASP A 28 2.44 -5.90 25.05
N LEU A 29 2.81 -4.97 24.16
CA LEU A 29 3.52 -5.25 22.90
C LEU A 29 4.90 -5.93 23.11
N ALA A 30 5.49 -5.80 24.30
CA ALA A 30 6.72 -6.47 24.69
C ALA A 30 6.58 -8.01 24.84
N ASP A 31 5.37 -8.57 24.75
CA ASP A 31 5.17 -10.02 24.81
C ASP A 31 5.87 -10.74 23.63
N GLU A 32 6.92 -11.47 23.98
CA GLU A 32 7.71 -12.31 23.08
C GLU A 32 6.91 -13.41 22.38
N ASN A 33 5.72 -13.77 22.88
CA ASN A 33 4.86 -14.80 22.29
C ASN A 33 3.95 -14.27 21.18
N VAL A 34 3.71 -12.96 21.11
CA VAL A 34 2.89 -12.34 20.06
C VAL A 34 3.73 -12.23 18.79
N VAL A 35 3.32 -12.89 17.72
CA VAL A 35 4.11 -12.94 16.47
C VAL A 35 3.56 -12.05 15.37
N ASP A 36 2.26 -11.77 15.34
CA ASP A 36 1.70 -10.84 14.35
C ASP A 36 0.31 -10.33 14.74
N ILE A 37 -0.13 -9.25 14.08
CA ILE A 37 -1.54 -8.89 14.02
C ILE A 37 -2.27 -9.93 13.18
N ALA A 38 -3.53 -10.19 13.54
CA ALA A 38 -4.36 -11.16 12.86
C ALA A 38 -5.76 -10.63 12.61
N ALA A 39 -5.83 -9.49 11.92
CA ALA A 39 -7.08 -8.88 11.51
C ALA A 39 -7.80 -9.74 10.47
N THR A 40 -9.14 -9.72 10.48
CA THR A 40 -9.95 -10.49 9.52
C THR A 40 -9.95 -9.94 8.11
N ARG A 41 -9.45 -8.71 7.91
CA ARG A 41 -9.35 -8.03 6.63
C ARG A 41 -7.94 -7.47 6.43
N ALA A 42 -7.45 -7.51 5.20
CA ALA A 42 -6.11 -7.03 4.85
C ALA A 42 -5.94 -5.50 5.02
N ASP A 43 -6.98 -4.71 4.73
CA ASP A 43 -6.98 -3.27 4.95
C ASP A 43 -6.87 -2.92 6.45
N LEU A 44 -7.55 -3.68 7.31
CA LEU A 44 -7.46 -3.55 8.76
C LEU A 44 -6.14 -4.09 9.33
N GLN A 45 -5.54 -5.12 8.71
CA GLN A 45 -4.20 -5.61 9.05
C GLN A 45 -3.16 -4.49 8.87
N GLY A 46 -3.15 -3.85 7.70
CA GLY A 46 -2.26 -2.73 7.42
C GLY A 46 -2.56 -1.49 8.28
N ALA A 47 -3.82 -1.26 8.65
CA ALA A 47 -4.20 -0.18 9.56
C ALA A 47 -3.70 -0.44 10.99
N ALA A 48 -3.83 -1.67 11.52
CA ALA A 48 -3.36 -2.00 12.86
C ALA A 48 -1.84 -1.85 13.00
N TRP A 49 -1.08 -2.25 11.96
CA TRP A 49 0.35 -2.01 11.90
C TRP A 49 0.68 -0.50 11.91
N GLN A 50 0.03 0.30 11.07
CA GLN A 50 0.23 1.75 11.06
C GLN A 50 -0.16 2.41 12.39
N PHE A 51 -1.20 1.92 13.08
CA PHE A 51 -1.59 2.39 14.41
C PHE A 51 -0.46 2.17 15.41
N LEU A 52 0.04 0.93 15.51
CA LEU A 52 1.13 0.59 16.43
C LEU A 52 2.42 1.36 16.11
N LEU A 53 2.75 1.52 14.83
CA LEU A 53 3.90 2.33 14.41
C LEU A 53 3.73 3.80 14.79
N GLY A 54 2.53 4.37 14.60
CA GLY A 54 2.23 5.72 15.05
C GLY A 54 2.39 5.87 16.57
N VAL A 55 1.87 4.92 17.35
CA VAL A 55 2.01 4.90 18.82
C VAL A 55 3.47 4.86 19.23
N LEU A 56 4.27 3.93 18.68
CA LEU A 56 5.70 3.81 19.00
C LEU A 56 6.48 5.05 18.58
N GLN A 57 6.22 5.58 17.38
CA GLN A 57 6.89 6.77 16.86
C GLN A 57 6.58 8.03 17.68
N CYS A 58 5.43 8.09 18.35
CA CYS A 58 5.03 9.22 19.20
C CYS A 58 5.40 9.06 20.69
N SER A 59 5.88 7.89 21.12
CA SER A 59 6.15 7.60 22.54
C SER A 59 7.61 7.25 22.83
N ILE A 60 8.16 6.29 22.09
CA ILE A 60 9.47 5.69 22.37
C ILE A 60 10.45 5.76 21.21
N ALA A 61 10.17 6.58 20.19
CA ALA A 61 11.10 6.80 19.10
C ALA A 61 12.50 7.17 19.63
N PRO A 62 13.55 6.41 19.30
CA PRO A 62 14.87 6.62 19.86
C PRO A 62 15.45 7.95 19.36
N LYS A 63 16.27 8.62 20.17
CA LYS A 63 16.85 9.92 19.78
C LYS A 63 17.77 9.83 18.56
N ASN A 64 18.49 8.71 18.43
CA ASN A 64 19.49 8.48 17.40
C ASN A 64 19.64 6.98 17.12
N SER A 65 20.47 6.63 16.13
CA SER A 65 20.70 5.24 15.72
C SER A 65 21.26 4.34 16.83
N ALA A 66 22.16 4.84 17.69
CA ALA A 66 22.72 4.04 18.78
C ALA A 66 21.62 3.58 19.76
N ARG A 67 20.72 4.49 20.16
CA ARG A 67 19.57 4.15 21.01
C ARG A 67 18.56 3.22 20.33
N TRP A 68 18.49 3.26 19.00
CA TRP A 68 17.68 2.31 18.25
C TRP A 68 18.28 0.90 18.31
N GLU A 69 19.61 0.80 18.22
CA GLU A 69 20.37 -0.45 18.33
C GLU A 69 20.24 -1.07 19.73
N ASP A 70 20.32 -0.26 20.80
CA ASP A 70 20.10 -0.72 22.19
C ASP A 70 18.80 -1.55 22.29
N ILE A 71 17.66 -1.02 21.81
CA ILE A 71 16.36 -1.71 21.88
C ILE A 71 16.29 -2.91 20.92
N TRP A 72 16.96 -2.82 19.77
CA TRP A 72 17.01 -3.92 18.81
C TRP A 72 17.74 -5.15 19.38
N GLU A 73 18.83 -4.92 20.13
CA GLU A 73 19.66 -5.96 20.75
C GLU A 73 19.08 -6.46 22.08
N ASP A 74 18.74 -5.55 23.00
CA ASP A 74 18.31 -5.90 24.36
C ASP A 74 16.83 -6.28 24.43
N GLY A 75 16.03 -5.83 23.47
CA GLY A 75 14.59 -6.05 23.43
C GLY A 75 13.76 -4.92 24.03
N LEU A 76 12.46 -4.98 23.76
CA LEU A 76 11.48 -4.06 24.33
C LEU A 76 10.90 -4.67 25.61
N THR A 77 10.83 -3.89 26.70
CA THR A 77 10.29 -4.37 27.98
C THR A 77 8.93 -3.78 28.30
N GLU A 78 8.13 -4.50 29.09
CA GLU A 78 6.81 -4.04 29.53
C GLU A 78 6.87 -2.72 30.35
N PRO A 79 7.79 -2.53 31.32
CA PRO A 79 7.91 -1.25 32.02
C PRO A 79 8.20 -0.08 31.09
N MET A 80 9.09 -0.26 30.10
CA MET A 80 9.41 0.79 29.11
C MET A 80 8.17 1.23 28.33
N LEU A 81 7.35 0.27 27.90
CA LEU A 81 6.09 0.57 27.20
C LEU A 81 5.08 1.26 28.11
N ARG A 82 4.86 0.74 29.32
CA ARG A 82 3.89 1.33 30.25
C ARG A 82 4.24 2.78 30.59
N GLU A 83 5.51 3.06 30.89
CA GLU A 83 5.99 4.40 31.21
C GLU A 83 5.84 5.36 30.02
N ALA A 84 6.18 4.91 28.82
CA ALA A 84 6.14 5.77 27.64
C ALA A 84 4.73 6.00 27.08
N LEU A 85 3.81 5.05 27.28
CA LEU A 85 2.44 5.16 26.80
C LEU A 85 1.51 5.87 27.80
N ALA A 86 1.83 5.86 29.09
CA ALA A 86 1.00 6.50 30.12
C ALA A 86 0.66 7.98 29.83
N PRO A 87 1.59 8.84 29.35
CA PRO A 87 1.27 10.22 29.00
C PRO A 87 0.26 10.37 27.85
N LEU A 88 0.17 9.35 26.97
CA LEU A 88 -0.68 9.38 25.79
C LEU A 88 -2.11 8.88 26.07
N GLU A 89 -2.34 8.19 27.18
CA GLU A 89 -3.60 7.49 27.50
C GLU A 89 -4.85 8.36 27.31
N HIS A 90 -4.79 9.63 27.73
CA HIS A 90 -5.89 10.57 27.61
C HIS A 90 -6.33 10.82 26.15
N ALA A 91 -5.42 10.67 25.18
CA ALA A 91 -5.69 10.85 23.76
C ALA A 91 -6.25 9.59 23.09
N PHE A 92 -6.14 8.42 23.70
CA PHE A 92 -6.55 7.16 23.08
C PHE A 92 -7.83 6.58 23.68
N GLN A 93 -8.65 7.43 24.31
CA GLN A 93 -9.98 7.05 24.77
C GLN A 93 -10.94 6.91 23.59
N PHE A 94 -11.71 5.80 23.55
CA PHE A 94 -12.72 5.55 22.54
C PHE A 94 -14.06 5.24 23.21
N GLY A 95 -15.07 6.06 22.89
CA GLY A 95 -16.40 5.96 23.47
C GLY A 95 -17.27 7.19 23.21
N ALA A 96 -18.35 7.31 23.97
CA ALA A 96 -19.34 8.37 23.84
C ALA A 96 -18.81 9.75 24.26
N GLU A 97 -17.87 9.78 25.21
CA GLU A 97 -17.30 11.00 25.78
C GLU A 97 -16.33 11.69 24.81
N THR A 98 -16.21 13.01 24.90
CA THR A 98 -15.21 13.81 24.17
C THR A 98 -14.05 14.15 25.11
N PRO A 99 -12.78 14.09 24.67
CA PRO A 99 -12.33 13.70 23.33
C PRO A 99 -12.44 12.19 23.11
N SER A 100 -12.80 11.79 21.89
CA SER A 100 -12.89 10.39 21.47
C SER A 100 -11.98 10.18 20.26
N PHE A 101 -11.20 9.11 20.29
CA PHE A 101 -10.17 8.81 19.30
C PHE A 101 -10.70 8.96 17.87
N MET A 102 -10.08 9.89 17.13
CA MET A 102 -10.36 10.21 15.71
C MET A 102 -11.81 10.57 15.35
N GLN A 103 -12.60 11.03 16.33
CA GLN A 103 -13.95 11.53 16.11
C GLN A 103 -14.00 13.04 16.27
N ASP A 104 -14.99 13.69 15.65
CA ASP A 104 -15.21 15.13 15.76
C ASP A 104 -15.30 15.54 17.24
N PHE A 105 -14.64 16.62 17.62
CA PHE A 105 -14.59 17.03 19.02
C PHE A 105 -15.97 17.43 19.53
N GLU A 106 -16.69 18.21 18.71
CA GLU A 106 -18.02 18.69 19.04
C GLU A 106 -19.11 17.68 18.62
N PRO A 107 -20.30 17.74 19.24
CA PRO A 107 -21.48 17.04 18.71
C PRO A 107 -21.73 17.42 17.25
N LEU A 108 -21.85 16.43 16.38
CA LEU A 108 -21.94 16.64 14.94
C LEU A 108 -23.41 16.72 14.48
N THR A 109 -23.82 17.84 13.88
CA THR A 109 -25.10 17.97 13.17
C THR A 109 -24.89 17.68 11.69
N GLY A 110 -25.07 16.42 11.30
CA GLY A 110 -24.75 15.93 9.97
C GLY A 110 -25.69 14.82 9.49
N GLU A 111 -25.30 14.17 8.40
CA GLU A 111 -26.04 13.04 7.84
C GLU A 111 -25.82 11.79 8.70
N LYS A 112 -26.90 11.10 9.07
CA LYS A 112 -26.80 9.79 9.70
C LYS A 112 -26.64 8.73 8.62
N VAL A 113 -25.56 7.96 8.70
CA VAL A 113 -25.22 6.90 7.76
C VAL A 113 -24.91 5.60 8.51
N SER A 114 -24.97 4.47 7.81
CA SER A 114 -24.54 3.19 8.37
C SER A 114 -23.05 3.23 8.69
N ILE A 115 -22.66 2.61 9.81
CA ILE A 115 -21.27 2.41 10.22
C ILE A 115 -20.46 1.63 9.17
N ALA A 116 -21.13 0.84 8.33
CA ALA A 116 -20.52 0.15 7.20
C ALA A 116 -19.75 1.10 6.29
N SER A 117 -20.14 2.39 6.23
CA SER A 117 -19.47 3.42 5.42
C SER A 117 -18.07 3.78 5.93
N LEU A 118 -17.62 3.22 7.06
CA LEU A 118 -16.21 3.21 7.45
C LEU A 118 -15.37 2.32 6.51
N LEU A 119 -15.99 1.36 5.84
CA LEU A 119 -15.34 0.48 4.87
C LEU A 119 -15.42 1.08 3.46
N PRO A 120 -14.31 1.13 2.71
CA PRO A 120 -14.24 1.85 1.44
C PRO A 120 -15.09 1.23 0.32
N GLU A 121 -15.42 -0.06 0.40
CA GLU A 121 -16.27 -0.76 -0.56
C GLU A 121 -17.76 -0.59 -0.35
N THR A 122 -18.17 -0.04 0.80
CA THR A 122 -19.60 0.12 1.12
C THR A 122 -20.27 1.05 0.11
N PRO A 123 -21.36 0.60 -0.55
CA PRO A 123 -21.98 1.37 -1.61
C PRO A 123 -22.68 2.61 -1.06
N GLY A 124 -22.36 3.77 -1.64
CA GLY A 124 -23.09 5.01 -1.37
C GLY A 124 -24.48 5.03 -2.01
N ALA A 125 -25.30 6.01 -1.65
CA ALA A 125 -26.72 6.11 -2.05
C ALA A 125 -26.95 5.98 -3.57
N GLN A 126 -26.12 6.60 -4.41
CA GLN A 126 -26.23 6.46 -5.86
C GLN A 126 -25.86 5.07 -6.35
N THR A 127 -24.79 4.47 -5.82
CA THR A 127 -24.35 3.11 -6.19
C THR A 127 -25.47 2.12 -5.91
N THR A 128 -26.11 2.21 -4.74
CA THR A 128 -27.26 1.39 -4.35
C THR A 128 -28.48 1.66 -5.24
N LYS A 129 -28.84 2.92 -5.47
CA LYS A 129 -30.01 3.32 -6.30
C LYS A 129 -29.92 2.78 -7.73
N PHE A 130 -28.71 2.76 -8.30
CA PHE A 130 -28.47 2.29 -9.67
C PHE A 130 -27.98 0.85 -9.75
N ASN A 131 -27.99 0.09 -8.63
CA ASN A 131 -27.52 -1.30 -8.55
C ASN A 131 -26.12 -1.51 -9.13
N LYS A 132 -25.18 -0.61 -8.82
CA LYS A 132 -23.79 -0.64 -9.31
C LYS A 132 -22.83 -1.40 -8.38
N ASP A 133 -23.38 -2.06 -7.37
CA ASP A 133 -22.71 -2.78 -6.29
C ASP A 133 -22.84 -4.30 -6.43
N HIS A 134 -22.75 -4.81 -7.66
CA HIS A 134 -23.00 -6.22 -8.00
C HIS A 134 -22.22 -7.25 -7.17
N PHE A 135 -21.02 -6.91 -6.71
CA PHE A 135 -20.15 -7.80 -5.94
C PHE A 135 -20.20 -7.57 -4.42
N VAL A 136 -20.94 -6.55 -3.96
CA VAL A 136 -21.08 -6.25 -2.53
C VAL A 136 -22.38 -6.87 -2.02
N LYS A 137 -22.27 -7.80 -1.07
CA LYS A 137 -23.44 -8.42 -0.44
C LYS A 137 -24.06 -7.45 0.56
N ARG A 138 -25.20 -6.85 0.19
CA ARG A 138 -25.98 -5.97 1.08
C ARG A 138 -26.46 -6.73 2.32
N GLY A 139 -26.56 -6.04 3.46
CA GLY A 139 -27.07 -6.59 4.71
C GLY A 139 -26.14 -7.55 5.47
N VAL A 140 -24.90 -7.74 4.99
CA VAL A 140 -23.91 -8.62 5.65
C VAL A 140 -23.05 -7.86 6.65
N THR A 141 -22.81 -6.57 6.41
CA THR A 141 -21.88 -5.75 7.17
C THR A 141 -22.62 -4.51 7.65
N GLU A 142 -23.26 -4.61 8.82
CA GLU A 142 -24.14 -3.56 9.35
C GLU A 142 -23.79 -3.14 10.79
N ARG A 143 -23.12 -4.02 11.54
CA ARG A 143 -22.91 -3.88 12.99
C ARG A 143 -21.50 -4.26 13.39
N PHE A 144 -20.78 -3.31 13.98
CA PHE A 144 -19.40 -3.52 14.42
C PHE A 144 -19.31 -3.53 15.94
N CYS A 145 -18.49 -4.42 16.49
CA CYS A 145 -18.06 -4.26 17.87
C CYS A 145 -17.16 -3.01 17.99
N PRO A 146 -17.04 -2.42 19.19
CA PRO A 146 -16.29 -1.18 19.39
C PRO A 146 -14.82 -1.27 18.96
N HIS A 147 -14.18 -2.43 19.12
CA HIS A 147 -12.79 -2.66 18.70
C HIS A 147 -12.64 -2.57 17.17
N CYS A 148 -13.54 -3.22 16.42
CA CYS A 148 -13.53 -3.16 14.96
C CYS A 148 -13.92 -1.77 14.44
N ALA A 149 -14.83 -1.08 15.13
CA ALA A 149 -15.20 0.29 14.79
C ALA A 149 -14.02 1.27 14.96
N ALA A 150 -13.24 1.15 16.04
CA ALA A 150 -12.04 1.96 16.25
C ALA A 150 -11.00 1.74 15.13
N LEU A 151 -10.74 0.47 14.77
CA LEU A 151 -9.78 0.16 13.70
C LEU A 151 -10.27 0.61 12.31
N ALA A 152 -11.55 0.40 12.02
CA ALA A 152 -12.16 0.82 10.76
C ALA A 152 -12.18 2.35 10.63
N LEU A 153 -12.45 3.07 11.73
CA LEU A 153 -12.35 4.53 11.78
C LEU A 153 -10.91 4.99 11.49
N PHE A 154 -9.91 4.40 12.14
CA PHE A 154 -8.50 4.70 11.87
C PHE A 154 -8.13 4.45 10.41
N SER A 155 -8.51 3.28 9.86
CA SER A 155 -8.27 2.93 8.46
C SER A 155 -8.89 3.93 7.48
N LEU A 156 -10.15 4.32 7.71
CA LEU A 156 -10.82 5.32 6.88
C LEU A 156 -10.10 6.66 6.94
N GLN A 157 -9.73 7.15 8.13
CA GLN A 157 -9.08 8.45 8.28
C GLN A 157 -7.71 8.48 7.60
N LEU A 158 -6.93 7.40 7.71
CA LEU A 158 -5.63 7.25 7.05
C LEU A 158 -5.72 7.26 5.52
N ASN A 159 -6.74 6.60 4.98
CA ASN A 159 -6.83 6.24 3.55
C ASN A 159 -7.95 6.96 2.81
N ALA A 160 -8.64 7.89 3.47
CA ALA A 160 -9.89 8.50 3.01
C ALA A 160 -9.84 8.87 1.53
N PRO A 161 -10.65 8.21 0.66
CA PRO A 161 -10.70 8.53 -0.75
C PRO A 161 -11.38 9.88 -0.97
N SER A 162 -11.43 10.33 -2.22
CA SER A 162 -12.30 11.47 -2.54
C SER A 162 -13.73 11.11 -2.19
N GLY A 163 -14.49 12.02 -1.55
CA GLY A 163 -15.85 11.74 -1.06
C GLY A 163 -16.94 12.62 -1.69
N GLY A 164 -16.61 13.35 -2.77
CA GLY A 164 -17.49 14.40 -3.30
C GLY A 164 -17.32 15.74 -2.58
N LYS A 165 -18.26 16.66 -2.77
CA LYS A 165 -18.12 18.08 -2.38
C LYS A 165 -17.90 18.24 -0.86
N GLY A 166 -16.71 18.72 -0.50
CA GLY A 166 -16.33 19.04 0.88
C GLY A 166 -15.78 17.85 1.69
N TYR A 167 -15.89 16.61 1.20
CA TYR A 167 -15.34 15.44 1.88
C TYR A 167 -13.84 15.29 1.54
N ARG A 168 -12.97 15.68 2.49
CA ARG A 168 -11.51 15.76 2.30
C ARG A 168 -10.84 14.39 2.26
N THR A 169 -9.86 14.24 1.39
CA THR A 169 -9.02 13.04 1.30
C THR A 169 -8.06 12.92 2.49
N GLY A 170 -7.48 11.74 2.66
CA GLY A 170 -6.35 11.49 3.57
C GLY A 170 -5.22 12.51 3.42
N LEU A 171 -4.42 12.67 4.49
CA LEU A 171 -3.22 13.52 4.52
C LEU A 171 -2.23 13.19 3.38
N ARG A 172 -2.25 11.94 2.93
CA ARG A 172 -1.44 11.40 1.83
C ARG A 172 -2.15 11.42 0.47
N GLY A 173 -3.28 12.12 0.36
CA GLY A 173 -4.24 11.96 -0.73
C GLY A 173 -5.13 10.71 -0.56
N GLY A 174 -6.07 10.51 -1.48
CA GLY A 174 -6.96 9.34 -1.47
C GLY A 174 -6.28 8.07 -2.01
N GLY A 175 -6.32 6.98 -1.24
CA GLY A 175 -5.70 5.68 -1.61
C GLY A 175 -4.17 5.67 -1.69
N PRO A 176 -3.44 6.21 -0.70
CA PRO A 176 -1.98 6.22 -0.74
C PRO A 176 -1.41 4.81 -0.60
N MET A 177 -0.25 4.57 -1.21
CA MET A 177 0.56 3.38 -0.93
C MET A 177 1.27 3.52 0.42
N THR A 178 1.24 2.45 1.21
CA THR A 178 2.10 2.29 2.39
C THR A 178 3.18 1.27 2.08
N THR A 179 4.42 1.55 2.47
CA THR A 179 5.54 0.59 2.35
C THR A 179 6.26 0.47 3.67
N LEU A 180 6.38 -0.75 4.16
CA LEU A 180 7.03 -1.10 5.42
C LEU A 180 8.17 -2.09 5.16
N ILE A 181 9.19 -2.06 6.01
CA ILE A 181 10.20 -3.10 6.10
C ILE A 181 9.58 -4.34 6.73
N GLU A 182 9.70 -5.47 6.05
CA GLU A 182 9.22 -6.76 6.54
C GLU A 182 10.38 -7.56 7.14
N LEU A 183 10.31 -7.90 8.42
CA LEU A 183 11.26 -8.83 9.02
C LEU A 183 10.88 -10.27 8.68
N GLN A 184 11.60 -10.90 7.75
CA GLN A 184 11.34 -12.28 7.32
C GLN A 184 12.06 -13.30 8.20
N MET A 185 13.24 -12.95 8.70
CA MET A 185 14.05 -13.81 9.56
C MET A 185 15.01 -12.97 10.39
N TYR A 186 15.22 -13.36 11.64
CA TYR A 186 16.25 -12.82 12.52
C TYR A 186 17.00 -13.96 13.17
N GLN A 187 18.34 -13.96 13.12
CA GLN A 187 19.21 -14.98 13.73
C GLN A 187 18.89 -16.43 13.34
N GLY A 188 18.18 -16.65 12.23
CA GLY A 188 17.74 -17.97 11.77
C GLY A 188 16.29 -18.31 12.12
N GLU A 189 15.65 -17.55 13.02
CA GLU A 189 14.24 -17.71 13.34
C GLU A 189 13.32 -16.90 12.41
N ARG A 190 12.27 -17.56 11.90
CA ARG A 190 11.20 -16.92 11.12
C ARG A 190 10.05 -16.39 11.98
N GLN A 191 9.79 -17.02 13.12
CA GLN A 191 8.75 -16.58 14.06
C GLN A 191 9.32 -15.61 15.07
N THR A 192 9.48 -14.37 14.63
CA THR A 192 9.93 -13.27 15.47
C THR A 192 8.75 -12.60 16.17
N PRO A 193 8.96 -12.03 17.38
CA PRO A 193 7.94 -11.24 18.06
C PRO A 193 7.50 -10.03 17.24
N LEU A 194 6.23 -9.63 17.38
CA LEU A 194 5.62 -8.52 16.67
C LEU A 194 6.37 -7.21 16.92
N TRP A 195 6.79 -6.92 18.16
CA TRP A 195 7.53 -5.69 18.47
C TRP A 195 8.80 -5.56 17.63
N ARG A 196 9.51 -6.67 17.38
CA ARG A 196 10.77 -6.67 16.61
C ARG A 196 10.50 -6.34 15.15
N LYS A 197 9.41 -6.86 14.60
CA LYS A 197 9.00 -6.52 13.23
C LYS A 197 8.60 -5.05 13.09
N LEU A 198 7.88 -4.52 14.09
CA LEU A 198 7.51 -3.10 14.14
C LEU A 198 8.73 -2.20 14.32
N TRP A 199 9.72 -2.59 15.12
CA TRP A 199 10.90 -1.79 15.44
C TRP A 199 11.74 -1.44 14.22
N LEU A 200 11.78 -2.33 13.21
CA LEU A 200 12.40 -2.03 11.91
C LEU A 200 11.81 -0.80 11.21
N ASN A 201 10.56 -0.47 11.55
CA ASN A 201 9.81 0.63 10.98
C ASN A 201 9.67 1.83 11.94
N VAL A 202 10.22 1.75 13.15
CA VAL A 202 10.37 2.90 14.05
C VAL A 202 11.69 3.59 13.72
N MET A 203 11.63 4.89 13.44
CA MET A 203 12.80 5.66 13.02
C MET A 203 13.34 6.51 14.17
N PRO A 204 14.67 6.63 14.31
CA PRO A 204 15.32 7.63 15.12
C PRO A 204 14.82 9.03 14.79
N GLN A 205 14.66 9.84 15.83
CA GLN A 205 14.14 11.20 15.73
C GLN A 205 15.00 12.06 14.79
N ASP A 206 16.32 11.94 14.86
CA ASP A 206 17.27 12.68 14.02
C ASP A 206 17.23 12.26 12.54
N ALA A 207 17.21 10.96 12.27
CA ALA A 207 17.17 10.40 10.92
C ALA A 207 15.83 10.66 10.23
N ALA A 208 14.73 10.71 11.00
CA ALA A 208 13.40 10.98 10.49
C ALA A 208 13.04 12.47 10.44
N ASP A 209 13.77 13.34 11.15
CA ASP A 209 13.33 14.72 11.42
C ASP A 209 11.92 14.76 12.04
N LEU A 210 11.71 13.85 13.01
CA LEU A 210 10.47 13.67 13.78
C LEU A 210 10.79 13.65 15.28
N PRO A 211 11.18 14.80 15.88
CA PRO A 211 11.44 14.87 17.31
C PRO A 211 10.17 14.62 18.12
N LEU A 212 10.32 13.91 19.25
CA LEU A 212 9.24 13.75 20.21
C LEU A 212 8.95 15.10 20.89
N PRO A 213 7.69 15.56 20.94
CA PRO A 213 7.33 16.77 21.66
C PRO A 213 7.37 16.55 23.17
N ALA A 214 7.52 17.64 23.94
CA ALA A 214 7.50 17.59 25.41
C ALA A 214 6.15 17.08 25.96
N ALA A 215 5.05 17.38 25.26
CA ALA A 215 3.72 16.85 25.50
C ALA A 215 3.03 16.61 24.16
N CYS A 216 2.27 15.52 24.04
CA CYS A 216 1.44 15.28 22.87
C CYS A 216 0.05 15.89 23.10
N ASP A 217 -0.27 16.92 22.32
CA ASP A 217 -1.53 17.66 22.38
C ASP A 217 -2.27 17.60 21.03
N ALA A 218 -3.19 18.54 20.79
CA ALA A 218 -3.96 18.61 19.55
C ALA A 218 -3.13 18.86 18.28
N SER A 219 -1.87 19.31 18.41
CA SER A 219 -0.95 19.44 17.29
C SER A 219 -0.41 18.09 16.80
N VAL A 220 -0.46 17.04 17.63
CA VAL A 220 -0.14 15.66 17.26
C VAL A 220 -1.43 14.88 17.01
N PHE A 221 -2.40 14.99 17.93
CA PHE A 221 -3.65 14.23 17.95
C PHE A 221 -4.86 15.16 17.70
N PRO A 222 -5.31 15.35 16.45
CA PRO A 222 -6.29 16.38 16.11
C PRO A 222 -7.65 16.31 16.81
N TRP A 223 -8.02 15.17 17.38
CA TRP A 223 -9.29 15.00 18.10
C TRP A 223 -9.25 15.47 19.57
N LEU A 224 -8.12 16.00 20.05
CA LEU A 224 -7.98 16.53 21.41
C LEU A 224 -8.48 17.97 21.60
N ALA A 225 -8.81 18.68 20.51
CA ALA A 225 -9.34 20.03 20.56
C ALA A 225 -10.43 20.22 19.49
N ALA A 226 -11.07 21.39 19.50
CA ALA A 226 -12.08 21.77 18.50
C ALA A 226 -11.59 21.46 17.07
N THR A 227 -12.40 20.69 16.33
CA THR A 227 -11.99 20.13 15.04
C THR A 227 -11.76 21.24 14.02
N ARG A 228 -10.54 21.30 13.46
CA ARG A 228 -10.21 22.22 12.36
C ARG A 228 -11.09 21.91 11.14
N THR A 229 -11.80 22.91 10.62
CA THR A 229 -12.65 22.76 9.44
C THR A 229 -12.05 23.44 8.23
N SER A 230 -12.53 23.04 7.05
CA SER A 230 -12.14 23.64 5.76
C SER A 230 -13.31 24.33 5.06
N GLU A 231 -14.26 24.85 5.86
CA GLU A 231 -15.38 25.66 5.41
C GLU A 231 -14.88 27.02 4.86
N GLN A 232 -13.81 27.55 5.45
CA GLN A 232 -13.08 28.69 4.91
C GLN A 232 -12.02 28.22 3.91
N ALA A 233 -11.97 28.85 2.73
CA ALA A 233 -11.10 28.42 1.63
C ALA A 233 -9.58 28.49 1.96
N SER A 234 -9.19 29.35 2.90
CA SER A 234 -7.80 29.50 3.37
C SER A 234 -7.37 28.52 4.46
N ALA A 235 -8.30 27.71 5.00
CA ALA A 235 -8.02 26.81 6.12
C ALA A 235 -7.35 25.51 5.65
N ILE A 236 -6.05 25.60 5.35
CA ILE A 236 -5.18 24.47 5.01
C ILE A 236 -4.31 24.11 6.23
N THR A 237 -4.07 22.83 6.45
CA THR A 237 -3.19 22.30 7.49
C THR A 237 -1.94 21.72 6.83
N THR A 238 -0.80 22.39 7.00
CA THR A 238 0.50 21.99 6.46
C THR A 238 1.41 21.55 7.61
N PRO A 239 2.56 20.88 7.34
CA PRO A 239 3.51 20.47 8.37
C PRO A 239 4.02 21.62 9.25
N GLU A 240 3.97 22.87 8.79
CA GLU A 240 4.41 24.06 9.52
C GLU A 240 3.37 24.56 10.53
N HIS A 241 2.10 24.14 10.40
CA HIS A 241 1.01 24.58 11.26
C HIS A 241 0.84 23.73 12.53
N VAL A 242 1.46 22.56 12.59
CA VAL A 242 1.19 21.49 13.57
C VAL A 242 2.46 20.67 13.81
N ASN A 243 2.40 19.66 14.69
CA ASN A 243 3.53 18.75 14.87
C ASN A 243 3.64 17.76 13.69
N LYS A 244 4.85 17.51 13.19
CA LYS A 244 5.10 16.57 12.08
C LYS A 244 4.61 15.14 12.36
N LEU A 245 4.57 14.72 13.63
CA LEU A 245 4.03 13.41 14.04
C LEU A 245 2.54 13.26 13.73
N GLN A 246 1.80 14.34 13.49
CA GLN A 246 0.43 14.27 13.00
C GLN A 246 0.31 13.56 11.64
N ALA A 247 1.42 13.35 10.91
CA ALA A 247 1.45 12.48 9.74
C ALA A 247 0.78 11.12 10.00
N TYR A 248 0.98 10.52 11.18
CA TYR A 248 0.39 9.22 11.56
C TYR A 248 -1.09 9.31 11.97
N TRP A 249 -1.63 10.52 12.17
CA TRP A 249 -2.89 10.79 12.85
C TRP A 249 -3.81 11.74 12.07
N GLY A 250 -3.65 11.79 10.75
CA GLY A 250 -4.50 12.61 9.89
C GLY A 250 -5.98 12.29 10.08
N MET A 251 -6.81 13.31 10.25
CA MET A 251 -8.25 13.17 10.56
C MET A 251 -9.12 14.00 9.59
N PRO A 252 -9.11 13.67 8.28
CA PRO A 252 -9.79 14.46 7.26
C PRO A 252 -11.32 14.34 7.27
N ARG A 253 -11.88 13.25 7.82
CA ARG A 253 -13.33 13.02 7.89
C ARG A 253 -13.87 13.47 9.25
N ARG A 254 -14.98 14.21 9.23
CA ARG A 254 -15.73 14.55 10.44
C ARG A 254 -16.76 13.45 10.69
N ILE A 255 -16.55 12.70 11.75
CA ILE A 255 -17.34 11.50 12.08
C ILE A 255 -17.61 11.48 13.58
N ARG A 256 -18.83 11.15 13.97
CA ARG A 256 -19.18 10.76 15.35
C ARG A 256 -19.99 9.46 15.31
N LEU A 257 -19.52 8.44 16.02
CA LEU A 257 -20.23 7.16 16.11
C LEU A 257 -21.40 7.28 17.11
N ASP A 258 -22.50 6.59 16.84
CA ASP A 258 -23.63 6.53 17.76
C ASP A 258 -23.43 5.41 18.80
N PHE A 259 -23.09 5.81 20.02
CA PHE A 259 -22.95 4.91 21.18
C PHE A 259 -24.23 4.78 22.02
N THR A 260 -25.33 5.43 21.60
CA THR A 260 -26.61 5.42 22.32
C THR A 260 -27.57 4.34 21.78
N THR A 261 -27.49 4.06 20.48
CA THR A 261 -28.33 3.06 19.80
C THR A 261 -27.54 1.78 19.53
N THR A 262 -27.18 1.05 20.59
CA THR A 262 -26.41 -0.22 20.48
C THR A 262 -27.31 -1.46 20.52
N GLN A 263 -26.77 -2.59 20.05
CA GLN A 263 -27.45 -3.89 20.05
C GLN A 263 -26.49 -5.00 20.50
N SER A 264 -27.01 -6.06 21.13
CA SER A 264 -26.25 -7.28 21.37
C SER A 264 -26.25 -8.19 20.15
N GLY A 265 -25.15 -8.89 19.91
CA GLY A 265 -25.03 -9.90 18.86
C GLY A 265 -23.58 -10.15 18.45
N ALA A 266 -23.39 -10.80 17.29
CA ALA A 266 -22.07 -11.00 16.69
C ALA A 266 -21.66 -9.79 15.86
N CYS A 267 -20.38 -9.39 15.98
CA CYS A 267 -19.78 -8.38 15.11
C CYS A 267 -19.64 -8.90 13.68
N ASP A 268 -20.07 -8.13 12.70
CA ASP A 268 -20.01 -8.53 11.29
C ASP A 268 -18.57 -8.54 10.72
N ILE A 269 -17.58 -7.98 11.44
CA ILE A 269 -16.17 -7.94 11.03
C ILE A 269 -15.35 -9.09 11.62
N CYS A 270 -15.48 -9.33 12.93
CA CYS A 270 -14.64 -10.30 13.65
C CYS A 270 -15.41 -11.51 14.20
N GLY A 271 -16.74 -11.54 14.03
CA GLY A 271 -17.60 -12.62 14.52
C GLY A 271 -17.75 -12.72 16.04
N THR A 272 -17.02 -11.92 16.82
CA THR A 272 -17.08 -11.95 18.28
C THR A 272 -18.39 -11.35 18.77
N ASN A 273 -19.01 -11.98 19.78
CA ASN A 273 -20.19 -11.43 20.45
C ASN A 273 -19.85 -10.15 21.23
N SER A 274 -20.76 -9.18 21.19
CA SER A 274 -20.65 -7.90 21.87
C SER A 274 -22.04 -7.43 22.26
N ASP A 275 -22.17 -6.83 23.45
CA ASP A 275 -23.42 -6.21 23.90
C ASP A 275 -23.60 -4.78 23.36
N ASP A 276 -22.51 -4.16 22.91
CA ASP A 276 -22.48 -2.79 22.43
C ASP A 276 -22.15 -2.72 20.92
N LEU A 277 -22.88 -3.44 20.06
CA LEU A 277 -22.67 -3.31 18.62
C LEU A 277 -23.13 -1.93 18.12
N LEU A 278 -22.24 -1.26 17.39
CA LEU A 278 -22.46 0.04 16.76
C LEU A 278 -22.96 -0.17 15.33
N SER A 279 -23.97 0.58 14.90
CA SER A 279 -24.59 0.43 13.57
C SER A 279 -24.73 1.74 12.79
N VAL A 280 -24.69 2.89 13.47
CA VAL A 280 -24.93 4.21 12.90
C VAL A 280 -23.81 5.17 13.28
N MET A 281 -23.51 6.11 12.39
CA MET A 281 -22.66 7.25 12.66
C MET A 281 -23.22 8.51 12.01
N THR A 282 -22.85 9.66 12.56
CA THR A 282 -23.11 10.96 11.96
C THR A 282 -21.86 11.45 11.25
N VAL A 283 -22.01 11.96 10.03
CA VAL A 283 -20.91 12.49 9.22
C VAL A 283 -21.21 13.90 8.73
N LYS A 284 -20.16 14.71 8.55
CA LYS A 284 -20.26 16.05 7.99
C LYS A 284 -19.10 16.32 7.04
N ASN A 285 -19.36 17.12 6.01
CA ASN A 285 -18.32 17.57 5.09
C ASN A 285 -17.45 18.66 5.73
N TYR A 286 -16.41 19.08 5.00
CA TYR A 286 -15.46 20.14 5.36
C TYR A 286 -14.63 19.85 6.63
N GLY A 287 -14.14 18.62 6.76
CA GLY A 287 -13.11 18.28 7.75
C GLY A 287 -11.74 18.90 7.46
N VAL A 288 -10.69 18.40 8.13
CA VAL A 288 -9.34 18.95 8.01
C VAL A 288 -8.84 18.80 6.57
N ASN A 289 -8.37 19.90 5.99
CA ASN A 289 -7.77 19.92 4.66
C ASN A 289 -6.25 19.93 4.77
N TYR A 290 -5.61 18.85 4.34
CA TYR A 290 -4.15 18.68 4.42
C TYR A 290 -3.49 18.98 3.08
N ASP A 291 -2.36 19.68 3.09
CA ASP A 291 -1.54 19.94 1.91
C ASP A 291 -0.04 20.01 2.26
N GLY A 292 0.83 19.74 1.29
CA GLY A 292 2.28 19.83 1.46
C GLY A 292 2.92 18.72 2.30
N TRP A 293 2.19 17.64 2.62
CA TRP A 293 2.68 16.58 3.51
C TRP A 293 3.51 15.51 2.81
N ARG A 294 4.59 15.08 3.49
CA ARG A 294 5.36 13.87 3.17
C ARG A 294 5.29 12.88 4.33
N HIS A 295 4.46 11.86 4.17
CA HIS A 295 4.25 10.85 5.19
C HIS A 295 5.41 9.84 5.23
N PRO A 296 5.96 9.49 6.41
CA PRO A 296 7.18 8.69 6.50
C PRO A 296 7.06 7.25 5.96
N LEU A 297 5.85 6.68 5.98
CA LEU A 297 5.54 5.33 5.49
C LEU A 297 5.07 5.28 4.02
N THR A 298 5.18 6.39 3.28
CA THR A 298 4.62 6.51 1.94
C THR A 298 5.70 6.88 0.93
N PRO A 299 5.80 6.17 -0.20
CA PRO A 299 6.69 6.56 -1.28
C PRO A 299 6.11 7.72 -2.08
N TYR A 300 6.99 8.52 -2.66
CA TYR A 300 6.64 9.73 -3.40
C TYR A 300 7.32 9.80 -4.76
N ARG A 301 6.70 10.50 -5.69
CA ARG A 301 7.31 10.86 -6.98
C ARG A 301 7.26 12.37 -7.18
N LEU A 302 8.31 12.91 -7.78
CA LEU A 302 8.42 14.29 -8.20
C LEU A 302 8.56 14.28 -9.73
N PRO A 303 7.56 14.78 -10.49
CA PRO A 303 7.67 14.92 -11.92
C PRO A 303 8.90 15.74 -12.30
N VAL A 304 9.58 15.36 -13.39
CA VAL A 304 10.75 16.09 -13.89
C VAL A 304 10.37 17.49 -14.38
N LYS A 305 9.10 17.71 -14.77
CA LYS A 305 8.56 19.03 -15.10
C LYS A 305 8.51 19.93 -13.86
N GLU A 306 9.13 21.10 -13.96
CA GLU A 306 9.20 22.09 -12.87
C GLU A 306 7.81 22.53 -12.37
N GLY A 307 7.72 22.83 -11.07
CA GLY A 307 6.52 23.38 -10.43
C GLY A 307 5.45 22.35 -10.00
N SER A 308 5.64 21.06 -10.28
CA SER A 308 4.59 20.04 -10.09
C SER A 308 4.38 19.56 -8.64
N GLY A 309 5.32 19.82 -7.73
CA GLY A 309 5.28 19.30 -6.34
C GLY A 309 5.41 17.78 -6.24
N PHE A 310 5.42 17.26 -5.01
CA PHE A 310 5.47 15.81 -4.74
C PHE A 310 4.09 15.17 -4.83
N PHE A 311 4.02 13.97 -5.40
CA PHE A 311 2.82 13.14 -5.42
C PHE A 311 3.08 11.84 -4.67
N SER A 312 2.14 11.46 -3.80
CA SER A 312 2.16 10.12 -3.21
C SER A 312 2.00 9.07 -4.32
N VAL A 313 2.75 7.98 -4.17
CA VAL A 313 2.54 6.78 -4.98
C VAL A 313 1.23 6.13 -4.54
N LYS A 314 0.45 5.65 -5.50
CA LYS A 314 -0.83 4.98 -5.28
C LYS A 314 -0.84 3.64 -6.00
N PRO A 315 -1.52 2.61 -5.46
CA PRO A 315 -1.80 1.41 -6.23
C PRO A 315 -2.52 1.78 -7.53
N GLN A 316 -2.32 0.98 -8.58
CA GLN A 316 -2.96 1.11 -9.88
C GLN A 316 -3.64 -0.22 -10.25
N PRO A 317 -4.53 -0.26 -11.25
CA PRO A 317 -5.05 -1.51 -11.78
C PRO A 317 -3.91 -2.48 -12.15
N GLY A 318 -3.96 -3.70 -11.61
CA GLY A 318 -2.88 -4.69 -11.70
C GLY A 318 -1.94 -4.72 -10.50
N GLY A 319 -2.06 -3.79 -9.55
CA GLY A 319 -1.31 -3.75 -8.31
C GLY A 319 0.10 -3.18 -8.45
N LEU A 320 0.94 -3.47 -7.47
CA LEU A 320 2.37 -3.19 -7.57
C LEU A 320 3.01 -4.25 -8.47
N ILE A 321 3.48 -3.79 -9.62
CA ILE A 321 4.26 -4.63 -10.51
C ILE A 321 5.75 -4.51 -10.17
N TRP A 322 6.51 -5.55 -10.47
CA TRP A 322 7.94 -5.60 -10.12
C TRP A 322 8.77 -4.47 -10.73
N ARG A 323 8.29 -3.79 -11.79
CA ARG A 323 8.90 -2.56 -12.32
C ARG A 323 8.95 -1.43 -11.29
N ASP A 324 7.87 -1.26 -10.54
CA ASP A 324 7.69 -0.11 -9.65
C ASP A 324 8.51 -0.30 -8.36
N TRP A 325 8.91 -1.54 -8.06
CA TRP A 325 9.68 -1.94 -6.88
C TRP A 325 11.02 -1.20 -6.73
N LEU A 326 11.68 -0.83 -7.82
CA LEU A 326 12.94 -0.06 -7.77
C LEU A 326 12.75 1.28 -7.04
N GLY A 327 11.70 2.03 -7.39
CA GLY A 327 11.38 3.31 -6.76
C GLY A 327 10.78 3.18 -5.36
N LEU A 328 10.34 1.98 -4.96
CA LEU A 328 9.89 1.69 -3.59
C LEU A 328 11.03 1.29 -2.66
N SER A 329 12.11 0.71 -3.21
CA SER A 329 13.26 0.27 -2.43
C SER A 329 14.37 1.31 -2.35
N GLN A 330 14.60 2.07 -3.43
CA GLN A 330 15.72 2.99 -3.57
C GLN A 330 15.29 4.28 -4.27
N GLU A 331 16.06 5.36 -4.07
CA GLU A 331 15.87 6.55 -4.89
C GLU A 331 16.15 6.22 -6.36
N ASN A 332 15.23 6.62 -7.22
CA ASN A 332 15.26 6.23 -8.62
C ASN A 332 14.91 7.43 -9.52
N GLN A 333 15.43 7.40 -10.74
CA GLN A 333 15.17 8.41 -11.75
C GLN A 333 14.64 7.70 -13.00
N THR A 334 13.45 8.10 -13.42
CA THR A 334 12.84 7.72 -14.70
C THR A 334 12.81 8.94 -15.63
N GLU A 335 12.43 8.73 -16.89
CA GLU A 335 12.25 9.83 -17.85
C GLU A 335 11.20 10.85 -17.38
N ALA A 336 10.17 10.41 -16.65
CA ALA A 336 9.05 11.24 -16.25
C ALA A 336 9.14 11.75 -14.81
N ASN A 337 9.79 11.00 -13.91
CA ASN A 337 9.77 11.27 -12.47
C ASN A 337 11.10 10.97 -11.78
N LYS A 338 11.39 11.72 -10.73
CA LYS A 338 12.26 11.28 -9.61
C LYS A 338 11.39 10.55 -8.60
N GLU A 339 11.78 9.34 -8.22
CA GLU A 339 11.05 8.46 -7.31
C GLU A 339 11.82 8.36 -6.00
N TYR A 340 11.08 8.45 -4.90
CA TYR A 340 11.61 8.41 -3.56
C TYR A 340 10.90 7.30 -2.79
N PRO A 341 11.63 6.34 -2.21
CA PRO A 341 11.03 5.35 -1.35
C PRO A 341 10.46 6.04 -0.10
N ALA A 342 9.65 5.32 0.66
CA ALA A 342 9.20 5.82 1.96
C ALA A 342 10.42 6.13 2.86
N GLN A 343 10.30 7.13 3.73
CA GLN A 343 11.41 7.55 4.59
C GLN A 343 11.89 6.41 5.49
N VAL A 344 10.96 5.57 5.96
CA VAL A 344 11.29 4.37 6.75
C VAL A 344 12.21 3.40 6.00
N VAL A 345 12.01 3.24 4.69
CA VAL A 345 12.84 2.39 3.83
C VAL A 345 14.23 3.00 3.65
N LYS A 346 14.29 4.32 3.41
CA LYS A 346 15.57 5.05 3.30
C LYS A 346 16.38 4.95 4.59
N VAL A 347 15.75 5.16 5.75
CA VAL A 347 16.39 5.09 7.07
C VAL A 347 16.87 3.66 7.36
N PHE A 348 16.09 2.64 6.99
CA PHE A 348 16.50 1.24 7.14
C PHE A 348 17.70 0.89 6.25
N ASN A 349 17.66 1.25 4.96
CA ASN A 349 18.74 0.92 4.01
C ASN A 349 20.09 1.57 4.37
N ALA A 350 20.06 2.70 5.10
CA ALA A 350 21.28 3.32 5.62
C ALA A 350 21.96 2.50 6.75
N ARG A 351 21.28 1.49 7.30
CA ARG A 351 21.78 0.64 8.39
C ARG A 351 22.36 -0.66 7.86
N ARG A 352 23.25 -1.26 8.65
CA ARG A 352 23.81 -2.60 8.40
C ARG A 352 23.47 -3.51 9.57
N LEU A 353 22.34 -4.20 9.49
CA LEU A 353 21.94 -5.18 10.50
C LEU A 353 22.47 -6.57 10.14
N LYS A 354 23.16 -7.21 11.09
CA LYS A 354 23.62 -8.60 10.94
C LYS A 354 22.51 -9.57 11.30
N GLY A 355 22.49 -10.74 10.65
CA GLY A 355 21.54 -11.81 10.96
C GLY A 355 20.08 -11.48 10.61
N VAL A 356 19.82 -10.39 9.87
CA VAL A 356 18.49 -9.98 9.43
C VAL A 356 18.29 -10.37 7.97
N LYS A 357 17.16 -11.03 7.70
CA LYS A 357 16.59 -11.10 6.36
C LYS A 357 15.36 -10.19 6.30
N ALA A 358 15.46 -9.13 5.53
CA ALA A 358 14.40 -8.15 5.36
C ALA A 358 13.78 -8.23 3.96
N GLY A 359 12.48 -7.96 3.89
CA GLY A 359 11.73 -7.70 2.67
C GLY A 359 11.07 -6.32 2.72
N LEU A 360 10.24 -6.06 1.73
CA LEU A 360 9.43 -4.85 1.62
C LEU A 360 7.96 -5.26 1.48
N TRP A 361 7.13 -4.79 2.39
CA TRP A 361 5.69 -4.98 2.37
C TRP A 361 5.01 -3.70 1.88
N GLY A 362 4.42 -3.76 0.69
CA GLY A 362 3.73 -2.64 0.05
C GLY A 362 2.24 -2.92 -0.07
N PHE A 363 1.39 -2.02 0.44
CA PHE A 363 -0.06 -2.21 0.38
C PHE A 363 -0.86 -0.90 0.28
N GLY A 364 -2.06 -0.97 -0.29
CA GLY A 364 -3.01 0.13 -0.38
C GLY A 364 -4.20 -0.18 -1.29
N ALA A 365 -5.21 0.70 -1.26
CA ALA A 365 -6.39 0.59 -2.11
C ALA A 365 -6.27 1.44 -3.39
N ASP A 366 -6.59 0.83 -4.54
CA ASP A 366 -6.79 1.53 -5.81
C ASP A 366 -8.20 2.14 -5.85
N PHE A 367 -8.27 3.44 -6.10
CA PHE A 367 -9.51 4.18 -6.22
C PHE A 367 -9.62 4.89 -7.57
N ASP A 368 -10.82 4.80 -8.15
CA ASP A 368 -11.29 5.72 -9.18
C ASP A 368 -12.21 6.75 -8.55
N ASN A 369 -11.63 7.91 -8.22
CA ASN A 369 -12.27 8.95 -7.43
C ASN A 369 -12.71 8.43 -6.04
N MET A 370 -13.98 8.07 -5.89
CA MET A 370 -14.53 7.51 -4.64
C MET A 370 -14.81 6.02 -4.72
N LYS A 371 -14.62 5.40 -5.89
CA LYS A 371 -14.91 3.98 -6.11
C LYS A 371 -13.66 3.18 -5.84
N ILE A 372 -13.69 2.31 -4.83
CA ILE A 372 -12.63 1.32 -4.67
C ILE A 372 -12.71 0.31 -5.81
N ARG A 373 -11.56 -0.02 -6.39
CA ARG A 373 -11.42 -1.06 -7.41
C ARG A 373 -10.87 -2.34 -6.80
N CYS A 374 -9.79 -2.22 -6.02
CA CYS A 374 -9.11 -3.36 -5.41
C CYS A 374 -8.23 -2.92 -4.24
N TRP A 375 -8.06 -3.79 -3.26
CA TRP A 375 -6.97 -3.73 -2.30
C TRP A 375 -5.78 -4.50 -2.87
N TYR A 376 -4.63 -3.84 -2.96
CA TYR A 376 -3.39 -4.47 -3.38
C TYR A 376 -2.43 -4.60 -2.22
N GLU A 377 -1.79 -5.75 -2.13
CA GLU A 377 -0.82 -6.09 -1.11
C GLU A 377 0.25 -6.98 -1.74
N HIS A 378 1.51 -6.63 -1.47
CA HIS A 378 2.64 -7.31 -2.05
C HIS A 378 3.80 -7.37 -1.06
N HIS A 379 4.48 -8.51 -1.07
CA HIS A 379 5.69 -8.76 -0.28
C HIS A 379 6.83 -9.01 -1.26
N PHE A 380 7.79 -8.10 -1.28
CA PHE A 380 8.92 -8.13 -2.19
C PHE A 380 10.22 -8.34 -1.43
N PRO A 381 11.28 -8.83 -2.07
CA PRO A 381 12.63 -8.68 -1.53
C PRO A 381 12.96 -7.20 -1.29
N LEU A 382 13.96 -6.92 -0.46
CA LEU A 382 14.43 -5.55 -0.26
C LEU A 382 15.77 -5.36 -0.98
N LEU A 383 15.80 -4.46 -1.96
CA LEU A 383 17.01 -4.18 -2.74
C LEU A 383 17.93 -3.24 -1.96
N MET A 384 18.82 -3.80 -1.15
CA MET A 384 19.76 -3.04 -0.32
C MET A 384 21.06 -2.68 -1.07
N THR A 385 21.40 -3.41 -2.13
CA THR A 385 22.68 -3.26 -2.83
C THR A 385 22.57 -2.26 -3.99
N GLU A 386 23.00 -1.01 -3.77
CA GLU A 386 22.98 0.04 -4.80
C GLU A 386 23.72 -0.37 -6.09
N GLY A 387 24.77 -1.18 -5.99
CA GLY A 387 25.55 -1.66 -7.13
C GLY A 387 24.75 -2.47 -8.17
N LEU A 388 23.63 -3.08 -7.78
CA LEU A 388 22.76 -3.85 -8.69
C LEU A 388 21.77 -2.96 -9.47
N MET A 389 21.55 -1.72 -9.02
CA MET A 389 20.54 -0.83 -9.58
C MET A 389 20.72 -0.53 -11.08
N PRO A 390 21.93 -0.30 -11.62
CA PRO A 390 22.12 -0.11 -13.05
C PRO A 390 21.62 -1.28 -13.89
N ASP A 391 21.87 -2.51 -13.45
CA ASP A 391 21.49 -3.71 -14.19
C ASP A 391 20.01 -4.04 -14.05
N LEU A 392 19.43 -3.84 -12.87
CA LEU A 392 17.98 -3.96 -12.69
C LEU A 392 17.20 -2.90 -13.50
N ARG A 393 17.76 -1.69 -13.67
CA ARG A 393 17.20 -0.67 -14.58
C ARG A 393 17.24 -1.14 -16.04
N LYS A 394 18.36 -1.71 -16.52
CA LYS A 394 18.46 -2.28 -17.87
C LYS A 394 17.46 -3.43 -18.08
N ALA A 395 17.31 -4.31 -17.08
CA ALA A 395 16.36 -5.41 -17.11
C ALA A 395 14.91 -4.90 -17.25
N THR A 396 14.56 -3.88 -16.47
CA THR A 396 13.26 -3.22 -16.48
C THR A 396 12.97 -2.51 -17.81
N GLN A 397 13.95 -1.78 -18.35
CA GLN A 397 13.83 -1.12 -19.66
C GLN A 397 13.64 -2.14 -20.78
N THR A 398 14.35 -3.28 -20.72
CA THR A 398 14.19 -4.38 -21.69
C THR A 398 12.77 -4.91 -21.67
N ALA A 399 12.20 -5.13 -20.49
CA ALA A 399 10.84 -5.59 -20.32
C ALA A 399 9.81 -4.58 -20.85
N ALA A 400 9.95 -3.29 -20.51
CA ALA A 400 9.07 -2.24 -21.01
C ALA A 400 9.08 -2.15 -22.54
N ARG A 401 10.25 -2.31 -23.16
CA ARG A 401 10.39 -2.35 -24.62
C ARG A 401 9.67 -3.56 -25.22
N LEU A 402 9.86 -4.76 -24.66
CA LEU A 402 9.23 -5.99 -25.14
C LEU A 402 7.71 -5.95 -24.97
N LEU A 403 7.20 -5.43 -23.86
CA LEU A 403 5.77 -5.18 -23.67
C LEU A 403 5.21 -4.22 -24.72
N SER A 404 5.93 -3.14 -25.05
CA SER A 404 5.50 -2.22 -26.11
C SER A 404 5.39 -2.91 -27.48
N LEU A 405 6.34 -3.80 -27.80
CA LEU A 405 6.31 -4.63 -29.00
C LEU A 405 5.13 -5.61 -28.97
N LEU A 406 4.87 -6.26 -27.82
CA LEU A 406 3.75 -7.17 -27.64
C LEU A 406 2.41 -6.52 -27.94
N ARG A 407 2.16 -5.34 -27.35
CA ARG A 407 0.91 -4.59 -27.58
C ARG A 407 0.73 -4.23 -29.05
N SER A 408 1.81 -3.81 -29.70
CA SER A 408 1.79 -3.46 -31.12
C SER A 408 1.52 -4.69 -31.99
N ALA A 409 2.16 -5.81 -31.68
CA ALA A 409 1.95 -7.08 -32.38
C ALA A 409 0.49 -7.56 -32.25
N LEU A 410 -0.05 -7.59 -31.03
CA LEU A 410 -1.42 -8.02 -30.76
C LEU A 410 -2.45 -7.13 -31.47
N LYS A 411 -2.28 -5.80 -31.43
CA LYS A 411 -3.18 -4.87 -32.14
C LYS A 411 -3.15 -5.07 -33.66
N GLU A 412 -1.98 -5.29 -34.25
CA GLU A 412 -1.86 -5.59 -35.68
C GLU A 412 -2.40 -6.98 -36.06
N ALA A 413 -2.42 -7.93 -35.12
CA ALA A 413 -2.99 -9.24 -35.35
C ALA A 413 -4.53 -9.26 -35.23
N TRP A 414 -5.09 -8.53 -34.26
CA TRP A 414 -6.53 -8.50 -34.00
C TRP A 414 -7.30 -7.54 -34.91
N PHE A 415 -6.71 -6.42 -35.34
CA PHE A 415 -7.41 -5.37 -36.08
C PHE A 415 -6.84 -5.19 -37.49
N ALA A 416 -7.72 -4.95 -38.47
CA ALA A 416 -7.30 -4.63 -39.84
C ALA A 416 -6.48 -3.33 -39.90
N ASN A 417 -6.85 -2.34 -39.08
CA ASN A 417 -6.07 -1.13 -38.83
C ASN A 417 -5.81 -0.99 -37.33
N ALA A 418 -4.57 -1.23 -36.90
CA ALA A 418 -4.18 -1.15 -35.49
C ALA A 418 -4.39 0.25 -34.87
N LYS A 419 -4.43 1.31 -35.70
CA LYS A 419 -4.70 2.69 -35.23
C LYS A 419 -6.16 2.88 -34.81
N ASP A 420 -7.06 2.06 -35.32
CA ASP A 420 -8.49 2.12 -35.00
C ASP A 420 -8.89 1.19 -33.85
N ALA A 421 -7.91 0.51 -33.23
CA ALA A 421 -8.14 -0.38 -32.09
C ALA A 421 -8.67 0.42 -30.89
N ARG A 422 -9.94 0.16 -30.52
CA ARG A 422 -10.62 0.75 -29.36
C ARG A 422 -10.89 -0.32 -28.31
N GLY A 423 -10.97 0.09 -27.05
CA GLY A 423 -11.22 -0.79 -25.91
C GLY A 423 -10.12 -0.73 -24.86
N ASP A 424 -10.32 -1.49 -23.79
CA ASP A 424 -9.33 -1.63 -22.72
C ASP A 424 -8.36 -2.77 -23.04
N PHE A 425 -7.07 -2.42 -23.17
CA PHE A 425 -5.97 -3.35 -23.40
C PHE A 425 -5.05 -3.48 -22.19
N SER A 426 -5.42 -2.88 -21.04
CA SER A 426 -4.60 -2.88 -19.83
C SER A 426 -4.30 -4.29 -19.32
N PHE A 427 -5.18 -5.26 -19.59
CA PHE A 427 -4.96 -6.67 -19.24
C PHE A 427 -3.65 -7.24 -19.81
N ILE A 428 -3.20 -6.76 -20.98
CA ILE A 428 -1.93 -7.22 -21.58
C ILE A 428 -0.76 -6.80 -20.70
N ASP A 429 -0.78 -5.56 -20.23
CA ASP A 429 0.25 -5.00 -19.37
C ASP A 429 0.22 -5.72 -18.02
N ILE A 430 -0.96 -5.87 -17.41
CA ILE A 430 -1.16 -6.57 -16.13
C ILE A 430 -0.62 -8.01 -16.20
N ASP A 431 -1.02 -8.78 -17.20
CA ASP A 431 -0.58 -10.17 -17.35
C ASP A 431 0.93 -10.26 -17.60
N PHE A 432 1.47 -9.39 -18.46
CA PHE A 432 2.90 -9.39 -18.76
C PHE A 432 3.72 -9.20 -17.48
N TRP A 433 3.39 -8.21 -16.66
CA TRP A 433 4.15 -7.94 -15.44
C TRP A 433 3.98 -9.05 -14.40
N ASN A 434 2.75 -9.52 -14.18
CA ASN A 434 2.47 -10.57 -13.20
C ASN A 434 3.12 -11.90 -13.57
N LEU A 435 2.99 -12.33 -14.83
CA LEU A 435 3.50 -13.63 -15.29
C LEU A 435 5.03 -13.66 -15.42
N THR A 436 5.68 -12.50 -15.60
CA THR A 436 7.16 -12.41 -15.67
C THR A 436 7.82 -12.14 -14.32
N GLN A 437 7.04 -11.95 -13.25
CA GLN A 437 7.57 -11.63 -11.92
C GLN A 437 8.52 -12.70 -11.39
N GLY A 438 8.20 -13.99 -11.57
CA GLY A 438 9.05 -15.09 -11.09
C GLY A 438 10.44 -15.07 -11.71
N ASP A 439 10.52 -14.82 -13.03
CA ASP A 439 11.78 -14.72 -13.76
C ASP A 439 12.60 -13.50 -13.28
N PHE A 440 11.95 -12.37 -12.98
CA PHE A 440 12.63 -11.18 -12.47
C PHE A 440 13.20 -11.40 -11.06
N LEU A 441 12.45 -12.07 -10.18
CA LEU A 441 12.93 -12.43 -8.85
C LEU A 441 14.11 -13.40 -8.90
N ASN A 442 14.11 -14.32 -9.86
CA ASN A 442 15.26 -15.19 -10.11
C ASN A 442 16.49 -14.40 -10.57
N LEU A 443 16.30 -13.43 -11.48
CA LEU A 443 17.39 -12.55 -11.93
C LEU A 443 18.03 -11.80 -10.74
N ILE A 444 17.21 -11.24 -9.84
CA ILE A 444 17.72 -10.53 -8.66
C ILE A 444 18.53 -11.45 -7.77
N ARG A 445 17.98 -12.63 -7.44
CA ARG A 445 18.68 -13.62 -6.62
C ARG A 445 20.01 -14.03 -7.26
N ASP A 446 20.03 -14.26 -8.57
CA ASP A 446 21.23 -14.69 -9.28
C ASP A 446 22.29 -13.57 -9.32
N LEU A 447 21.88 -12.30 -9.43
CA LEU A 447 22.75 -11.13 -9.30
C LEU A 447 23.30 -10.94 -7.87
N GLU A 448 22.45 -11.11 -6.86
CA GLU A 448 22.85 -11.03 -5.44
C GLU A 448 23.86 -12.14 -5.07
N ASN A 449 23.75 -13.30 -5.72
CA ASN A 449 24.69 -14.41 -5.56
C ASN A 449 26.01 -14.23 -6.34
N GLY A 450 26.23 -13.07 -6.97
CA GLY A 450 27.47 -12.74 -7.66
C GLY A 450 27.57 -13.28 -9.08
N GLY A 451 26.45 -13.59 -9.74
CA GLY A 451 26.46 -13.97 -11.15
C GLY A 451 26.86 -12.80 -12.07
N GLU A 452 27.54 -13.12 -13.18
CA GLU A 452 28.01 -12.12 -14.15
C GLU A 452 26.85 -11.35 -14.79
N PRO A 453 26.74 -10.01 -14.58
CA PRO A 453 25.55 -9.25 -14.97
C PRO A 453 25.21 -9.32 -16.46
N ASP A 454 26.20 -9.27 -17.35
CA ASP A 454 25.97 -9.26 -18.80
C ASP A 454 25.39 -10.59 -19.31
N GLU A 455 25.83 -11.72 -18.73
CA GLU A 455 25.29 -13.05 -19.04
C GLU A 455 23.85 -13.19 -18.56
N LEU A 456 23.60 -12.77 -17.31
CA LEU A 456 22.28 -12.81 -16.69
C LEU A 456 21.28 -11.89 -17.41
N LEU A 457 21.67 -10.67 -17.79
CA LEU A 457 20.84 -9.76 -18.56
C LEU A 457 20.56 -10.29 -19.98
N THR A 458 21.53 -10.99 -20.58
CA THR A 458 21.33 -11.65 -21.88
C THR A 458 20.33 -12.80 -21.78
N LYS A 459 20.43 -13.63 -20.73
CA LYS A 459 19.48 -14.69 -20.41
C LYS A 459 18.07 -14.12 -20.18
N TRP A 460 17.96 -13.10 -19.33
CA TRP A 460 16.73 -12.37 -19.04
C TRP A 460 16.03 -11.88 -20.30
N ARG A 461 16.78 -11.18 -21.18
CA ARG A 461 16.25 -10.68 -22.45
C ARG A 461 15.71 -11.81 -23.34
N ARG A 462 16.40 -12.95 -23.38
CA ARG A 462 15.97 -14.13 -24.15
C ARG A 462 14.69 -14.72 -23.57
N GLU A 463 14.61 -14.89 -22.26
CA GLU A 463 13.45 -15.45 -21.56
C GLU A 463 12.21 -14.57 -21.76
N LEU A 464 12.33 -13.25 -21.57
CA LEU A 464 11.25 -12.33 -21.84
C LEU A 464 10.80 -12.31 -23.30
N TRP A 465 11.74 -12.42 -24.24
CA TRP A 465 11.37 -12.47 -25.66
C TRP A 465 10.59 -13.75 -25.98
N LEU A 466 10.99 -14.90 -25.43
CA LEU A 466 10.28 -16.17 -25.56
C LEU A 466 8.90 -16.10 -24.91
N PHE A 467 8.79 -15.52 -23.71
CA PHE A 467 7.52 -15.24 -23.06
C PHE A 467 6.60 -14.41 -23.96
N THR A 468 7.11 -13.28 -24.46
CA THR A 468 6.34 -12.35 -25.30
C THR A 468 5.80 -13.03 -26.55
N ARG A 469 6.64 -13.85 -27.21
CA ARG A 469 6.25 -14.60 -28.40
C ARG A 469 5.19 -15.66 -28.10
N ARG A 470 5.34 -16.42 -27.00
CA ARG A 470 4.34 -17.42 -26.58
C ARG A 470 3.01 -16.76 -26.21
N TYR A 471 3.06 -15.71 -25.39
CA TYR A 471 1.87 -14.96 -25.01
C TYR A 471 1.13 -14.38 -26.22
N PHE A 472 1.88 -13.87 -27.22
CA PHE A 472 1.27 -13.45 -28.47
C PHE A 472 0.53 -14.61 -29.16
N ASP A 473 1.20 -15.76 -29.33
CA ASP A 473 0.63 -16.94 -29.99
C ASP A 473 -0.65 -17.42 -29.26
N ASP A 474 -0.60 -17.54 -27.93
CA ASP A 474 -1.74 -17.96 -27.11
C ASP A 474 -2.96 -17.03 -27.22
N ARG A 475 -2.72 -15.73 -27.47
CA ARG A 475 -3.76 -14.69 -27.53
C ARG A 475 -4.36 -14.47 -28.92
N VAL A 476 -3.71 -14.95 -29.98
CA VAL A 476 -4.21 -14.82 -31.37
C VAL A 476 -4.72 -16.13 -31.93
N PHE A 477 -4.33 -17.27 -31.36
CA PHE A 477 -4.78 -18.61 -31.74
C PHE A 477 -5.74 -19.21 -30.69
N THR A 478 -6.72 -18.42 -30.24
CA THR A 478 -7.65 -18.79 -29.15
C THR A 478 -8.81 -19.67 -29.60
N ASN A 479 -9.29 -19.55 -30.84
CA ASN A 479 -10.43 -20.32 -31.36
C ASN A 479 -10.11 -20.90 -32.75
N PRO A 480 -10.01 -22.24 -32.90
CA PRO A 480 -9.75 -22.88 -34.19
C PRO A 480 -10.95 -22.79 -35.16
N TYR A 481 -12.12 -22.37 -34.70
CA TYR A 481 -13.35 -22.27 -35.49
C TYR A 481 -13.70 -20.84 -35.93
N GLU A 482 -13.00 -19.82 -35.42
CA GLU A 482 -13.14 -18.46 -35.93
C GLU A 482 -12.33 -18.29 -37.23
N SER A 483 -12.92 -17.62 -38.23
CA SER A 483 -12.19 -17.25 -39.46
C SER A 483 -11.21 -16.11 -39.17
N ASN A 484 -10.18 -16.42 -38.41
CA ASN A 484 -9.10 -15.48 -38.15
C ASN A 484 -8.33 -15.25 -39.45
N ASP A 485 -7.99 -13.98 -39.74
CA ASP A 485 -7.11 -13.65 -40.85
C ASP A 485 -5.68 -14.13 -40.52
N LEU A 486 -5.43 -15.42 -40.80
CA LEU A 486 -4.15 -16.08 -40.54
C LEU A 486 -3.00 -15.37 -41.24
N LYS A 487 -3.23 -14.76 -42.41
CA LYS A 487 -2.22 -14.00 -43.14
C LYS A 487 -1.82 -12.76 -42.33
N ARG A 488 -2.79 -12.02 -41.78
CA ARG A 488 -2.53 -10.87 -40.91
C ARG A 488 -1.80 -11.28 -39.64
N ILE A 489 -2.30 -12.30 -38.93
CA ILE A 489 -1.66 -12.81 -37.70
C ILE A 489 -0.21 -13.21 -37.96
N MET A 490 0.04 -14.00 -39.00
CA MET A 490 1.39 -14.45 -39.33
C MET A 490 2.30 -13.31 -39.82
N THR A 491 1.74 -12.28 -40.47
CA THR A 491 2.49 -11.08 -40.85
C THR A 491 2.92 -10.29 -39.63
N ALA A 492 2.02 -10.05 -38.67
CA ALA A 492 2.33 -9.40 -37.40
C ALA A 492 3.37 -10.21 -36.61
N ARG A 493 3.14 -11.52 -36.48
CA ARG A 493 4.08 -12.44 -35.81
C ARG A 493 5.48 -12.35 -36.42
N LYS A 494 5.58 -12.42 -37.75
CA LYS A 494 6.86 -12.32 -38.46
C LYS A 494 7.52 -10.96 -38.25
N LYS A 495 6.76 -9.87 -38.33
CA LYS A 495 7.28 -8.50 -38.16
C LYS A 495 7.95 -8.30 -36.80
N TYR A 496 7.30 -8.76 -35.72
CA TYR A 496 7.73 -8.48 -34.34
C TYR A 496 8.62 -9.57 -33.72
N PHE A 497 8.49 -10.84 -34.13
CA PHE A 497 9.13 -11.98 -33.47
C PHE A 497 10.04 -12.83 -34.38
N THR A 498 10.55 -12.27 -35.48
CA THR A 498 11.71 -12.90 -36.17
C THR A 498 13.02 -12.33 -35.65
N THR A 499 13.91 -13.23 -35.27
CA THR A 499 15.30 -12.92 -34.90
C THR A 499 16.09 -12.40 -36.10
N SER A 500 17.19 -11.70 -35.86
CA SER A 500 18.08 -11.23 -36.94
C SER A 500 18.65 -12.37 -37.78
N ALA A 501 18.94 -13.52 -37.15
CA ALA A 501 19.38 -14.73 -37.86
C ALA A 501 18.29 -15.27 -38.79
N GLU A 502 17.05 -15.40 -38.31
CA GLU A 502 15.91 -15.81 -39.15
C GLU A 502 15.63 -14.81 -40.28
N LYS A 503 15.82 -13.50 -40.05
CA LYS A 503 15.71 -12.47 -41.09
C LYS A 503 16.80 -12.59 -42.14
N GLN A 504 18.04 -12.87 -41.74
CA GLN A 504 19.16 -13.10 -42.66
C GLN A 504 18.98 -14.39 -43.47
N SER A 505 18.59 -15.50 -42.83
CA SER A 505 18.28 -16.76 -43.52
C SER A 505 17.10 -16.61 -44.49
N ALA A 506 16.04 -15.87 -44.12
CA ALA A 506 14.92 -15.59 -45.01
C ALA A 506 15.31 -14.68 -46.19
N LYS A 507 16.23 -13.72 -45.98
CA LYS A 507 16.78 -12.88 -47.05
C LYS A 507 17.63 -13.71 -48.02
N ALA A 508 18.49 -14.60 -47.50
CA ALA A 508 19.28 -15.52 -48.30
C ALA A 508 18.41 -16.50 -49.10
N ALA A 509 17.33 -17.03 -48.50
CA ALA A 509 16.37 -17.90 -49.19
C ALA A 509 15.57 -17.18 -50.27
N ARG A 510 15.24 -15.88 -50.08
CA ARG A 510 14.62 -15.05 -51.13
C ARG A 510 15.57 -14.75 -52.28
N ALA A 511 16.83 -14.42 -51.98
CA ALA A 511 17.86 -14.21 -53.00
C ALA A 511 18.04 -15.47 -53.86
N LYS A 512 18.17 -16.64 -53.23
CA LYS A 512 18.25 -17.93 -53.95
C LYS A 512 17.01 -18.27 -54.78
N LYS A 513 15.82 -17.80 -54.39
CA LYS A 513 14.59 -18.00 -55.18
C LYS A 513 14.46 -17.01 -56.34
N GLN A 514 15.03 -15.81 -56.23
CA GLN A 514 15.12 -14.87 -57.36
C GLN A 514 16.18 -15.32 -58.36
N GLU A 515 17.34 -15.78 -57.88
CA GLU A 515 18.40 -16.38 -58.73
C GLU A 515 17.97 -17.68 -59.42
N ALA A 516 16.95 -18.38 -58.91
CA ALA A 516 16.39 -19.58 -59.53
C ALA A 516 15.15 -19.31 -60.40
N ALA A 517 14.68 -18.06 -60.45
CA ALA A 517 13.55 -17.61 -61.27
C ALA A 517 13.98 -16.72 -62.45
N GLU A 518 15.23 -16.24 -62.43
CA GLU A 518 16.03 -15.83 -63.59
C GLU A 518 16.64 -17.08 -64.26
#